data_AF-A0A842WU20-F1
#
_entry.id   AF-A0A842WU20-F1
#
_cell.length_a   1.000
_cell.length_b   1.000
_cell.length_c   1.000
_cell.angle_alpha   90.00
_cell.angle_beta   90.00
_cell.angle_gamma   90.00
#
_symmetry.space_group_name_H-M   'P 1'
#
loop_
_entity.id
_entity.type
_entity.pdbx_description
1 polymer ?
#
loop_
_entity_poly.entity_id
_entity_poly.type
_entity_poly.pdbx_seq_one_letter_code
_entity_poly.pdbx_strand_id
1 'polypeptide(L)'
;MSTSGIDANEIIFLFEQSEKQKSFSGIRNKFEELDILFEFNPLNPISWNALAVVYILTERIQQSEEVICYSLELDSGNYLTWRIWGKLLHHIGKNREAENAFGWHMN
;
A
#
# COMPACT_ATOMS: atom_id res chain seq x y z
N MET A 1 -6.63 -3.36 29.08
CA MET A 1 -5.51 -3.65 28.16
C MET A 1 -6.12 -3.90 26.81
N SER A 2 -6.42 -2.82 26.08
CA SER A 2 -7.15 -2.89 24.82
C SER A 2 -6.18 -3.37 23.74
N THR A 3 -6.56 -4.44 23.06
CA THR A 3 -5.92 -4.99 21.87
C THR A 3 -5.64 -3.86 20.88
N SER A 4 -4.41 -3.35 20.86
CA SER A 4 -3.98 -2.31 19.94
C SER A 4 -3.80 -2.95 18.57
N GLY A 5 -4.90 -3.03 17.81
CA GLY A 5 -4.87 -3.38 16.40
C GLY A 5 -3.89 -2.48 15.66
N ILE A 6 -3.23 -3.02 14.64
CA ILE A 6 -2.27 -2.25 13.86
C ILE A 6 -3.09 -1.39 12.90
N ASP A 7 -2.97 -0.07 13.03
CA ASP A 7 -3.71 0.88 12.19
C ASP A 7 -3.07 1.03 10.80
N ALA A 8 -3.81 1.65 9.87
CA ALA A 8 -3.39 1.80 8.49
C ALA A 8 -2.07 2.60 8.36
N ASN A 9 -1.84 3.56 9.25
CA ASN A 9 -0.64 4.40 9.21
C ASN A 9 0.60 3.60 9.59
N GLU A 10 0.49 2.69 10.56
CA GLU A 10 1.59 1.82 10.96
C GLU A 10 1.99 0.87 9.83
N ILE A 11 1.03 0.31 9.08
CA ILE A 11 1.30 -0.52 7.89
C ILE A 11 2.08 0.27 6.84
N ILE A 12 1.62 1.49 6.53
CA ILE A 12 2.29 2.38 5.58
C ILE A 12 3.70 2.75 6.08
N PHE A 13 3.85 3.08 7.36
CA PHE A 13 5.14 3.42 7.95
C PHE A 13 6.14 2.25 7.85
N LEU A 14 5.73 1.04 8.22
CA LEU A 14 6.55 -0.16 8.12
C LEU A 14 7.02 -0.42 6.68
N PHE A 15 6.15 -0.18 5.71
CA PHE A 15 6.49 -0.29 4.31
C PHE A 15 7.51 0.76 3.86
N GLU A 16 7.35 2.02 4.23
CA GLU A 16 8.35 3.05 3.91
C GLU A 16 9.71 2.75 4.54
N GLN A 17 9.72 2.17 5.74
CA GLN A 17 10.95 1.80 6.42
C GLN A 17 11.63 0.57 5.79
N SER A 18 10.85 -0.42 5.30
CA SER A 18 11.40 -1.57 4.59
C SER A 18 12.05 -1.17 3.26
N GLU A 19 11.48 -0.18 2.56
CA GLU A 19 12.10 0.40 1.36
C GLU A 19 13.46 1.01 1.63
N LYS A 20 13.58 1.82 2.69
CA LYS A 20 14.87 2.44 3.06
C LYS A 20 15.94 1.40 3.36
N GLN A 21 15.54 0.26 3.94
CA GLN A 21 16.44 -0.82 4.31
C GLN A 21 16.68 -1.83 3.17
N LYS A 22 15.97 -1.71 2.04
CA LYS A 22 15.96 -2.69 0.92
C LYS A 22 15.73 -4.14 1.39
N SER A 23 15.00 -4.32 2.49
CA SER A 23 14.79 -5.62 3.13
C SER A 23 13.30 -5.93 3.18
N PHE A 24 12.84 -6.75 2.23
CA PHE A 24 11.44 -7.14 2.11
C PHE A 24 11.16 -8.56 2.59
N SER A 25 12.19 -9.42 2.65
CA SER A 25 12.01 -10.84 3.03
C SER A 25 11.60 -11.02 4.50
N GLY A 26 12.13 -10.19 5.41
CA GLY A 26 11.82 -10.27 6.83
C GLY A 26 10.44 -9.71 7.20
N ILE A 27 9.87 -8.84 6.37
CA ILE A 27 8.63 -8.13 6.68
C ILE A 27 7.39 -8.81 6.08
N ARG A 28 7.57 -9.66 5.07
CA ARG A 28 6.46 -10.39 4.43
C ARG A 28 5.62 -11.19 5.43
N ASN A 29 6.24 -12.02 6.27
CA ASN A 29 5.53 -12.82 7.27
C ASN A 29 4.74 -11.92 8.23
N LYS A 30 5.29 -10.74 8.57
CA LYS A 30 4.60 -9.75 9.39
C LYS A 30 3.36 -9.22 8.67
N PHE A 31 3.41 -8.94 7.37
CA PHE A 31 2.24 -8.49 6.60
C PHE A 31 1.20 -9.59 6.35
N GLU A 32 1.60 -10.87 6.29
CA GLU A 32 0.64 -11.98 6.24
C GLU A 32 -0.20 -12.07 7.54
N GLU A 33 0.38 -11.76 8.69
CA GLU A 33 -0.35 -11.67 9.97
C GLU A 33 -1.22 -10.40 10.09
N LEU A 34 -0.84 -9.31 9.40
CA LEU A 34 -1.54 -8.02 9.44
C LEU A 34 -2.87 -8.02 8.68
N ASP A 35 -3.07 -8.94 7.73
CA ASP A 35 -4.34 -9.12 7.00
C ASP A 35 -5.52 -9.39 7.97
N ILE A 36 -5.24 -9.90 9.18
CA ILE A 36 -6.24 -10.34 10.17
C ILE A 36 -6.44 -9.32 11.32
N LEU A 37 -5.44 -8.47 11.60
CA LEU A 37 -5.43 -7.58 12.77
C LEU A 37 -5.71 -6.11 12.43
N PHE A 38 -5.94 -5.81 11.15
CA PHE A 38 -6.11 -4.46 10.64
C PHE A 38 -7.48 -3.86 11.01
N GLU A 39 -7.48 -2.67 11.60
CA GLU A 39 -8.70 -1.88 11.82
C GLU A 39 -9.14 -1.23 10.50
N PHE A 40 -9.96 -1.96 9.75
CA PHE A 40 -10.41 -1.57 8.42
C PHE A 40 -11.55 -0.55 8.45
N ASN A 41 -11.29 0.68 7.98
CA ASN A 41 -12.33 1.67 7.72
C ASN A 41 -12.56 1.85 6.21
N PRO A 42 -13.71 1.39 5.66
CA PRO A 42 -14.00 1.44 4.22
C PRO A 42 -14.13 2.86 3.66
N LEU A 43 -14.39 3.87 4.50
CA LEU A 43 -14.56 5.27 4.09
C LEU A 43 -13.25 6.06 4.12
N ASN A 44 -12.15 5.43 4.55
CA ASN A 44 -10.84 6.08 4.63
C ASN A 44 -9.93 5.54 3.51
N PRO A 45 -9.47 6.37 2.56
CA PRO A 45 -8.55 5.94 1.50
C PRO A 45 -7.23 5.38 2.05
N ILE A 46 -6.79 5.83 3.23
CA ILE A 46 -5.57 5.32 3.88
C ILE A 46 -5.72 3.83 4.24
N SER A 47 -6.93 3.37 4.61
CA SER A 47 -7.19 1.95 4.89
C SER A 47 -6.98 1.08 3.66
N TRP A 48 -7.49 1.52 2.52
CA TRP A 48 -7.33 0.84 1.24
C TRP A 48 -5.88 0.85 0.76
N ASN A 49 -5.16 1.94 1.00
CA ASN A 49 -3.72 2.04 0.74
C ASN A 49 -2.91 1.04 1.57
N ALA A 50 -3.23 0.91 2.86
CA ALA A 50 -2.59 -0.08 3.72
C ALA A 50 -2.85 -1.52 3.21
N LEU A 51 -4.09 -1.81 2.82
CA LEU A 51 -4.44 -3.11 2.23
C LEU A 51 -3.71 -3.36 0.90
N ALA A 52 -3.59 -2.34 0.05
CA ALA A 52 -2.81 -2.41 -1.19
C ALA A 52 -1.36 -2.84 -0.92
N VAL A 53 -0.73 -2.24 0.08
CA VAL A 53 0.65 -2.56 0.50
C VAL A 53 0.78 -4.01 0.97
N VAL A 54 -0.18 -4.48 1.80
CA VAL A 54 -0.22 -5.89 2.21
C VAL A 54 -0.29 -6.81 0.98
N TYR A 55 -1.12 -6.47 0.00
CA TYR A 55 -1.25 -7.25 -1.23
C TYR A 55 -0.01 -7.20 -2.13
N ILE A 56 0.69 -6.06 -2.25
CA ILE A 56 1.97 -5.99 -2.96
C ILE A 56 2.97 -6.96 -2.32
N LEU A 57 3.12 -6.90 -1.00
CA LEU A 57 4.15 -7.66 -0.28
C LEU A 57 3.84 -9.16 -0.16
N THR A 58 2.58 -9.54 -0.34
CA THR A 58 2.12 -10.92 -0.39
C THR A 58 1.95 -11.45 -1.82
N GLU A 59 2.43 -10.70 -2.83
CA GLU A 59 2.36 -11.04 -4.26
C GLU A 59 0.93 -11.21 -4.81
N ARG A 60 -0.06 -10.60 -4.15
CA ARG A 60 -1.48 -10.55 -4.55
C ARG A 60 -1.74 -9.34 -5.45
N ILE A 61 -1.06 -9.33 -6.60
CA ILE A 61 -1.00 -8.18 -7.51
C ILE A 61 -2.37 -7.70 -7.98
N GLN A 62 -3.26 -8.61 -8.39
CA GLN A 62 -4.59 -8.26 -8.90
C GLN A 62 -5.44 -7.59 -7.81
N GLN A 63 -5.45 -8.17 -6.60
CA GLN A 63 -6.19 -7.58 -5.49
C GLN A 63 -5.61 -6.21 -5.10
N SER A 64 -4.28 -6.04 -5.21
CA SER A 64 -3.63 -4.75 -4.98
C SER A 64 -4.11 -3.68 -5.97
N GLU A 65 -4.20 -4.01 -7.26
CA GLU A 65 -4.71 -3.08 -8.28
C GLU A 65 -6.15 -2.65 -7.96
N GLU A 66 -7.03 -3.61 -7.60
CA GLU A 66 -8.43 -3.33 -7.26
C GLU A 66 -8.57 -2.36 -6.09
N VAL A 67 -7.87 -2.59 -4.98
CA VAL A 67 -8.00 -1.74 -3.80
C VAL A 67 -7.36 -0.37 -3.97
N ILE A 68 -6.34 -0.24 -4.82
CA ILE A 68 -5.79 1.08 -5.18
C ILE A 68 -6.80 1.87 -6.00
N CYS A 69 -7.47 1.24 -6.96
CA CYS A 69 -8.55 1.89 -7.71
C CYS A 69 -9.65 2.39 -6.78
N TYR A 70 -10.10 1.58 -5.82
CA TYR A 70 -11.08 2.03 -4.82
C TYR A 70 -10.58 3.20 -3.97
N SER A 71 -9.31 3.20 -3.56
CA SER A 71 -8.72 4.32 -2.83
C SER A 71 -8.74 5.62 -3.65
N LEU A 72 -8.45 5.54 -4.96
CA LEU A 72 -8.52 6.67 -5.88
C LEU A 72 -9.96 7.13 -6.17
N GLU A 73 -10.93 6.22 -6.15
CA GLU A 73 -12.36 6.57 -6.26
C GLU A 73 -12.84 7.37 -5.04
N LEU A 74 -12.32 7.05 -3.85
CA LEU A 74 -12.61 7.79 -2.62
C LEU A 74 -11.89 9.14 -2.58
N ASP A 75 -10.60 9.16 -2.94
CA ASP A 75 -9.80 10.37 -2.98
C ASP A 75 -8.74 10.29 -4.09
N SER A 76 -9.12 10.78 -5.27
CA SER A 76 -8.22 10.86 -6.43
C SER A 76 -7.04 11.83 -6.24
N GLY A 77 -7.11 12.71 -5.24
CA GLY A 77 -6.03 13.65 -4.89
C GLY A 77 -5.03 13.08 -3.88
N ASN A 78 -5.25 11.86 -3.40
CA ASN A 78 -4.38 11.26 -2.39
C ASN A 78 -3.03 10.86 -3.00
N TYR A 79 -2.01 11.68 -2.74
CA TYR A 79 -0.65 11.46 -3.24
C TYR A 79 -0.08 10.10 -2.83
N LEU A 80 -0.43 9.59 -1.65
CA LEU A 80 0.06 8.32 -1.14
C LEU A 80 -0.47 7.17 -2.00
N THR A 81 -1.72 7.24 -2.43
CA THR A 81 -2.35 6.25 -3.31
C THR A 81 -1.61 6.17 -4.66
N TRP A 82 -1.31 7.31 -5.28
CA TRP A 82 -0.54 7.37 -6.53
C TRP A 82 0.89 6.84 -6.37
N ARG A 83 1.53 7.12 -5.23
CA ARG A 83 2.85 6.57 -4.92
C ARG A 83 2.79 5.04 -4.76
N ILE A 84 1.77 4.49 -4.13
CA ILE A 84 1.59 3.03 -4.00
C ILE A 84 1.33 2.41 -5.37
N TRP A 85 0.51 3.05 -6.21
CA TRP A 85 0.29 2.63 -7.60
C TRP A 85 1.60 2.57 -8.40
N GLY A 86 2.43 3.60 -8.33
CA GLY A 86 3.74 3.61 -8.99
C GLY A 86 4.65 2.46 -8.52
N LYS A 87 4.60 2.11 -7.23
CA LYS A 87 5.38 0.98 -6.70
C LYS A 87 4.87 -0.37 -7.19
N LEU A 88 3.56 -0.58 -7.22
CA LEU A 88 2.95 -1.77 -7.79
C LEU A 88 3.37 -1.95 -9.26
N LEU A 89 3.30 -0.87 -10.04
CA LEU A 89 3.72 -0.86 -11.44
C LEU A 89 5.21 -1.18 -11.59
N HIS A 90 6.07 -0.63 -10.72
CA HIS A 90 7.50 -0.97 -10.72
C HIS A 90 7.74 -2.44 -10.37
N HIS A 91 7.02 -2.97 -9.38
CA HIS A 91 7.12 -4.37 -8.94
C HIS A 91 6.76 -5.36 -10.06
N ILE A 92 5.76 -5.03 -10.89
CA ILE A 92 5.36 -5.86 -12.04
C ILE A 92 6.14 -5.54 -13.34
N GLY A 93 7.15 -4.67 -13.29
CA GLY A 93 8.01 -4.33 -14.42
C GLY A 93 7.47 -3.27 -15.39
N LYS A 94 6.35 -2.63 -15.07
CA LYS A 94 5.74 -1.53 -15.85
C LYS A 94 6.38 -0.17 -15.48
N ASN A 95 7.68 -0.05 -15.73
CA ASN A 95 8.49 1.10 -15.28
C ASN A 95 8.03 2.44 -15.85
N ARG A 96 7.57 2.46 -17.10
CA ARG A 96 7.12 3.70 -17.76
C ARG A 96 5.81 4.22 -17.17
N GLU A 97 4.88 3.32 -16.90
CA GLU A 97 3.64 3.67 -16.20
C GLU A 97 3.92 4.09 -14.75
N ALA A 98 4.91 3.47 -14.09
CA ALA A 98 5.31 3.83 -12.74
C ALA A 98 5.83 5.27 -12.66
N GLU A 99 6.67 5.70 -13.61
CA GLU A 99 7.15 7.08 -13.70
C GLU A 99 6.00 8.09 -13.86
N ASN A 100 5.01 7.77 -14.68
CA ASN A 100 3.82 8.61 -14.82
C ASN A 100 3.04 8.71 -13.50
N ALA A 101 2.87 7.59 -12.80
CA ALA A 101 2.19 7.54 -11.51
C ALA A 101 2.92 8.39 -10.44
N PHE A 102 4.26 8.36 -10.40
CA PHE A 102 5.04 9.24 -9.53
C PHE A 102 4.94 10.71 -9.95
N GLY A 103 4.81 10.99 -11.25
CA GLY A 103 4.66 12.34 -11.79
C GLY A 103 3.36 13.05 -11.38
N TRP A 104 2.28 12.30 -11.10
CA TRP A 104 1.02 12.88 -10.59
C TRP A 104 1.16 13.60 -9.25
N HIS A 105 2.23 13.36 -8.48
CA HIS A 105 2.53 14.10 -7.26
C HIS A 105 3.03 15.54 -7.53
N MET A 106 3.48 15.86 -8.74
CA MET A 106 4.20 17.10 -9.04
C MET A 106 3.41 18.14 -9.85
N ASN A 107 2.12 17.91 -10.12
CA ASN A 107 1.27 18.80 -10.91
C ASN A 107 0.13 19.40 -10.10
#